data_AF-A0A521NTE7-F1
#
_entry.id   AF-A0A521NTE7-F1
#
_cell.length_a   1.000
_cell.length_b   1.000
_cell.length_c   1.000
_cell.angle_alpha   90.00
_cell.angle_beta   90.00
_cell.angle_gamma   90.00
#
_symmetry.space_group_name_H-M   'P 1'
#
loop_
_entity.id
_entity.type
_entity.pdbx_description
1 polymer ?
#
loop_
_entity_poly.entity_id
_entity_poly.type
_entity_poly.pdbx_seq_one_letter_code
_entity_poly.pdbx_strand_id
1 'polypeptide(L)'
;MKSISSGGGPLVCIELDAVDRWHGVAGSEDFLKGGLERANDYQRACSIRDYLGQVSLGDRTALVLGDMPLETSIWQRSGDLPRIVRVYYGDSGADIHALLEAGGELNFDDPVEAMPVEFSASPVVVFDSACSGADEAIDRISFEIPKGKYIALTKKFEPDERTSVLVHFFVKAQ
;
A
#
# COMPACT_ATOMS: atom_id res chain seq x y z
N MET A 1 17.32 1.03 4.72
CA MET A 1 16.27 0.18 4.13
C MET A 1 15.74 0.89 2.89
N LYS A 2 15.09 0.19 1.96
CA LYS A 2 14.56 0.82 0.74
C LYS A 2 13.18 1.45 1.02
N SER A 3 13.01 2.72 0.68
CA SER A 3 11.71 3.39 0.60
C SER A 3 11.41 3.75 -0.86
N ILE A 4 10.13 3.96 -1.16
CA ILE A 4 9.65 4.42 -2.47
C ILE A 4 8.74 5.63 -2.28
N SER A 5 8.65 6.46 -3.31
CA SER A 5 7.75 7.61 -3.36
C SER A 5 6.96 7.58 -4.66
N SER A 6 5.78 8.19 -4.67
CA SER A 6 5.04 8.39 -5.91
C SER A 6 5.47 9.69 -6.61
N GLY A 7 5.34 9.73 -7.94
CA GLY A 7 5.40 10.95 -8.76
C GLY A 7 4.23 11.92 -8.56
N GLY A 8 3.29 11.64 -7.64
CA GLY A 8 2.21 12.56 -7.24
C GLY A 8 0.84 11.92 -7.03
N GLY A 9 0.72 10.59 -7.14
CA GLY A 9 -0.51 9.85 -6.92
C GLY A 9 -0.40 8.77 -5.84
N PRO A 10 -1.38 7.86 -5.76
CA PRO A 10 -1.35 6.76 -4.82
C PRO A 10 -0.27 5.75 -5.18
N LEU A 11 0.21 5.03 -4.18
CA LEU A 11 0.92 3.77 -4.38
C LEU A 11 -0.08 2.62 -4.34
N VAL A 12 0.22 1.52 -5.04
CA VAL A 12 -0.61 0.30 -5.03
C VAL A 12 0.21 -0.90 -4.57
N CYS A 13 -0.43 -1.81 -3.84
CA CYS A 13 0.10 -3.12 -3.50
C CYS A 13 -0.64 -4.20 -4.29
N ILE A 14 0.11 -5.04 -4.99
CA ILE A 14 -0.43 -6.12 -5.83
C ILE A 14 0.42 -7.36 -5.64
N GLU A 15 -0.21 -8.52 -5.61
CA GLU A 15 0.50 -9.80 -5.61
C GLU A 15 1.34 -9.92 -6.88
N LEU A 16 2.59 -10.39 -6.76
CA LEU A 16 3.53 -10.40 -7.88
C LEU A 16 3.01 -11.19 -9.10
N ASP A 17 2.25 -12.26 -8.88
CA ASP A 17 1.64 -13.08 -9.94
C ASP A 17 0.47 -12.40 -10.67
N ALA A 18 0.01 -11.26 -10.17
CA ALA A 18 -1.09 -10.47 -10.70
C ALA A 18 -0.67 -9.05 -11.12
N VAL A 19 0.63 -8.71 -10.98
CA VAL A 19 1.15 -7.36 -11.22
C VAL A 19 0.92 -6.88 -12.67
N ASP A 20 1.01 -7.80 -13.63
CA ASP A 20 0.81 -7.53 -15.06
C ASP A 20 -0.62 -7.14 -15.41
N ARG A 21 -1.57 -7.28 -14.48
CA ARG A 21 -2.97 -6.87 -14.67
C ARG A 21 -3.19 -5.38 -14.42
N TRP A 22 -2.20 -4.70 -13.83
CA TRP A 22 -2.22 -3.27 -13.57
C TRP A 22 -1.48 -2.52 -14.67
N HIS A 23 -2.19 -1.70 -15.45
CA HIS A 23 -1.62 -1.01 -16.61
C HIS A 23 -1.36 0.49 -16.36
N GLY A 24 -1.57 0.96 -15.12
CA GLY A 24 -1.36 2.34 -14.73
C GLY A 24 -2.17 3.34 -15.55
N VAL A 25 -1.52 4.38 -16.08
CA VAL A 25 -2.18 5.42 -16.90
C VAL A 25 -2.65 4.92 -18.27
N ALA A 26 -2.11 3.81 -18.78
CA ALA A 26 -2.57 3.22 -20.03
C ALA A 26 -3.95 2.57 -19.87
N GLY A 27 -4.25 2.05 -18.66
CA GLY A 27 -5.52 1.40 -18.33
C GLY A 27 -5.68 -0.01 -18.88
N SER A 28 -6.63 -0.78 -18.32
CA SER A 28 -6.97 -2.13 -18.77
C SER A 28 -8.02 -2.13 -19.88
N GLU A 29 -7.79 -2.91 -20.95
CA GLU A 29 -8.71 -3.02 -22.10
C GLU A 29 -10.06 -3.69 -21.75
N ASP A 30 -10.11 -4.49 -20.69
CA ASP A 30 -11.25 -5.38 -20.39
C ASP A 30 -12.54 -4.66 -19.96
N PHE A 31 -12.49 -3.39 -19.62
CA PHE A 31 -13.71 -2.68 -19.27
C PHE A 31 -14.55 -2.25 -20.48
N LEU A 32 -14.06 -2.42 -21.73
CA LEU A 32 -14.47 -1.76 -22.98
C LEU A 32 -15.97 -1.72 -23.44
N LYS A 33 -16.97 -2.20 -22.69
CA LYS A 33 -18.41 -2.13 -23.07
C LYS A 33 -19.22 -1.02 -22.37
N GLY A 34 -19.40 0.14 -23.01
CA GLY A 34 -20.42 1.16 -22.61
C GLY A 34 -19.95 2.57 -22.21
N GLY A 35 -19.80 3.47 -23.19
CA GLY A 35 -20.38 4.84 -23.20
C GLY A 35 -19.97 5.96 -22.24
N LEU A 36 -19.17 5.74 -21.19
CA LEU A 36 -18.63 6.81 -20.33
C LEU A 36 -17.10 6.76 -20.39
N GLU A 37 -16.41 7.91 -20.32
CA GLU A 37 -14.94 7.96 -20.25
C GLU A 37 -14.45 6.98 -19.18
N ARG A 38 -13.78 5.92 -19.60
CA ARG A 38 -13.33 4.88 -18.67
C ARG A 38 -12.13 5.40 -17.90
N ALA A 39 -12.26 5.44 -16.58
CA ALA A 39 -11.13 5.64 -15.70
C ALA A 39 -10.09 4.53 -15.93
N ASN A 40 -8.86 4.90 -16.30
CA ASN A 40 -7.71 3.99 -16.30
C ASN A 40 -7.38 3.54 -14.86
N ASP A 41 -6.46 2.59 -14.71
CA ASP A 41 -6.16 2.01 -13.39
C ASP A 41 -5.66 3.07 -12.40
N TYR A 42 -4.83 4.01 -12.88
CA TYR A 42 -4.39 5.17 -12.11
C TYR A 42 -5.58 6.03 -11.62
N GLN A 43 -6.52 6.39 -12.50
CA GLN A 43 -7.69 7.20 -12.14
C GLN A 43 -8.62 6.47 -11.16
N ARG A 44 -8.74 5.15 -11.27
CA ARG A 44 -9.46 4.30 -10.31
C ARG A 44 -8.80 4.36 -8.94
N ALA A 45 -7.47 4.28 -8.86
CA ALA A 45 -6.74 4.45 -7.61
C ALA A 45 -6.87 5.86 -7.04
N CYS A 46 -6.69 6.91 -7.86
CA CYS A 46 -6.81 8.32 -7.44
C CYS A 46 -8.21 8.72 -6.94
N SER A 47 -9.23 7.90 -7.22
CA SER A 47 -10.59 8.13 -6.74
C SER A 47 -10.78 7.66 -5.29
N ILE A 48 -9.86 6.86 -4.75
CA ILE A 48 -9.83 6.45 -3.33
C ILE A 48 -9.31 7.62 -2.49
N ARG A 49 -10.09 8.07 -1.51
CA ARG A 49 -9.75 9.19 -0.62
C ARG A 49 -9.41 8.77 0.82
N ASP A 50 -9.78 7.55 1.19
CA ASP A 50 -9.43 6.98 2.49
C ASP A 50 -7.95 6.55 2.52
N TYR A 51 -7.41 6.15 3.68
CA TYR A 51 -6.00 5.76 3.75
C TYR A 51 -5.73 4.41 3.07
N LEU A 52 -6.76 3.57 2.95
CA LEU A 52 -6.74 2.34 2.17
C LEU A 52 -7.93 2.27 1.22
N GLY A 53 -7.76 1.57 0.10
CA GLY A 53 -8.87 1.24 -0.80
C GLY A 53 -8.56 0.04 -1.65
N GLN A 54 -9.53 -0.40 -2.44
CA GLN A 54 -9.39 -1.59 -3.28
C GLN A 54 -9.83 -1.33 -4.71
N VAL A 55 -9.06 -1.88 -5.64
CA VAL A 55 -9.37 -1.86 -7.06
C VAL A 55 -9.36 -3.30 -7.57
N SER A 56 -10.49 -3.78 -8.10
CA SER A 56 -10.61 -5.15 -8.61
C SER A 56 -9.77 -5.35 -9.88
N LEU A 57 -9.06 -6.49 -9.92
CA LEU A 57 -8.27 -7.00 -11.04
C LEU A 57 -8.81 -8.37 -11.50
N GLY A 58 -10.15 -8.52 -11.51
CA GLY A 58 -10.82 -9.81 -11.74
C GLY A 58 -10.93 -10.61 -10.45
N ASP A 59 -10.27 -11.77 -10.39
CA ASP A 59 -10.18 -12.63 -9.19
C ASP A 59 -9.06 -12.23 -8.22
N ARG A 60 -8.48 -11.04 -8.41
CA ARG A 60 -7.42 -10.44 -7.60
C ARG A 60 -7.78 -9.00 -7.27
N THR A 61 -7.08 -8.41 -6.32
CA THR A 61 -7.33 -7.03 -5.88
C THR A 61 -6.01 -6.27 -5.74
N ALA A 62 -5.97 -5.05 -6.27
CA ALA A 62 -4.96 -4.08 -5.91
C ALA A 62 -5.39 -3.32 -4.65
N LEU A 63 -4.54 -3.33 -3.63
CA LEU A 63 -4.69 -2.50 -2.45
C LEU A 63 -4.12 -1.11 -2.75
N VAL A 64 -4.95 -0.09 -2.72
CA VAL A 64 -4.53 1.30 -2.90
C VAL A 64 -4.12 1.87 -1.55
N LEU A 65 -2.91 2.40 -1.47
CA LEU A 65 -2.39 3.08 -0.30
C LEU A 65 -2.68 4.57 -0.44
N GLY A 66 -3.91 5.02 -0.15
CA GLY A 66 -4.37 6.43 -0.06
C GLY A 66 -3.93 7.42 -1.14
N ASP A 67 -4.60 8.56 -1.26
CA ASP A 67 -4.29 9.51 -2.35
C ASP A 67 -3.04 10.39 -2.12
N MET A 68 -2.53 10.45 -0.88
CA MET A 68 -1.35 11.25 -0.56
C MET A 68 -0.04 10.57 -1.02
N PRO A 69 0.89 11.30 -1.66
CA PRO A 69 2.15 10.76 -2.17
C PRO A 69 3.21 10.60 -1.05
N LEU A 70 2.85 9.88 0.01
CA LEU A 70 3.72 9.67 1.17
C LEU A 70 4.85 8.70 0.85
N GLU A 71 6.07 9.04 1.29
CA GLU A 71 7.20 8.11 1.25
C GLU A 71 6.84 6.84 2.01
N THR A 72 7.04 5.68 1.37
CA THR A 72 6.55 4.39 1.85
C THR A 72 7.68 3.38 1.96
N SER A 73 7.70 2.64 3.05
CA SER A 73 8.64 1.54 3.30
C SER A 73 7.95 0.36 3.97
N ILE A 74 8.60 -0.80 3.95
CA ILE A 74 8.14 -1.98 4.68
C ILE A 74 8.95 -2.13 5.96
N TRP A 75 8.25 -2.21 7.09
CA TRP A 75 8.81 -2.51 8.40
C TRP A 75 8.32 -3.87 8.87
N GLN A 76 9.23 -4.74 9.30
CA GLN A 76 8.89 -6.07 9.79
C GLN A 76 9.85 -6.47 10.92
N ARG A 77 9.29 -6.67 12.12
CA ARG A 77 10.01 -7.31 13.23
C ARG A 77 10.05 -8.83 13.03
N SER A 78 11.08 -9.47 13.58
CA SER A 78 11.24 -10.92 13.48
C SER A 78 10.03 -11.65 14.08
N GLY A 79 9.38 -12.50 13.30
CA GLY A 79 8.18 -13.26 13.71
C GLY A 79 6.84 -12.57 13.47
N ASP A 80 6.84 -11.28 13.12
CA ASP A 80 5.63 -10.51 12.83
C ASP A 80 5.26 -10.54 11.34
N LEU A 81 4.00 -10.23 11.04
CA LEU A 81 3.56 -9.88 9.70
C LEU A 81 4.14 -8.51 9.28
N PRO A 82 4.39 -8.28 7.98
CA PRO A 82 4.92 -7.01 7.49
C PRO A 82 3.94 -5.87 7.75
N ARG A 83 4.51 -4.68 7.96
CA ARG A 83 3.78 -3.43 8.15
C ARG A 83 4.21 -2.45 7.06
N ILE A 84 3.24 -1.78 6.47
CA ILE A 84 3.50 -0.72 5.49
C ILE A 84 3.55 0.60 6.27
N VAL A 85 4.70 1.26 6.23
CA VAL A 85 4.93 2.53 6.93
C VAL A 85 4.96 3.64 5.91
N ARG A 86 4.16 4.68 6.13
CA ARG A 86 4.06 5.84 5.25
C ARG A 86 4.33 7.11 6.03
N VAL A 87 5.33 7.87 5.63
CA VAL A 87 5.76 9.07 6.35
C VAL A 87 4.76 10.20 6.07
N TYR A 88 3.96 10.56 7.07
CA TYR A 88 2.95 11.62 6.96
C TYR A 88 3.59 13.00 7.09
N TYR A 89 4.49 13.15 8.06
CA TYR A 89 5.48 14.22 8.12
C TYR A 89 6.69 13.76 8.94
N GLY A 90 7.84 14.36 8.73
CA GLY A 90 9.05 14.08 9.47
C GLY A 90 10.17 14.99 9.01
N ASP A 91 11.18 15.17 9.86
CA ASP A 91 12.39 15.89 9.46
C ASP A 91 13.13 15.12 8.36
N SER A 92 13.74 15.85 7.44
CA SER A 92 14.63 15.27 6.44
C SER A 92 15.75 14.48 7.12
N GLY A 93 15.89 13.20 6.76
CA GLY A 93 16.92 12.31 7.30
C GLY A 93 16.56 11.67 8.65
N ALA A 94 15.34 11.83 9.16
CA ALA A 94 14.87 11.08 10.31
C ALA A 94 14.91 9.56 10.03
N ASP A 95 15.50 8.79 10.94
CA ASP A 95 15.48 7.33 10.87
C ASP A 95 14.14 6.82 11.43
N ILE A 96 13.13 6.79 10.56
CA ILE A 96 11.78 6.34 10.90
C ILE A 96 11.78 4.93 11.49
N HIS A 97 12.68 4.05 11.03
CA HIS A 97 12.75 2.69 11.54
C HIS A 97 13.32 2.67 12.96
N ALA A 98 14.39 3.41 13.24
CA ALA A 98 14.92 3.53 14.60
C ALA A 98 13.88 4.12 15.57
N LEU A 99 13.10 5.09 15.11
CA LEU A 99 12.00 5.69 15.87
C LEU A 99 10.87 4.68 16.15
N LEU A 100 10.47 3.89 15.16
CA LEU A 100 9.50 2.81 15.34
C LEU A 100 10.00 1.73 16.30
N GLU A 101 11.28 1.38 16.23
CA GLU A 101 11.87 0.41 17.14
C GLU A 101 11.90 0.92 18.59
N ALA A 102 12.31 2.17 18.78
CA ALA A 102 12.36 2.83 20.09
C ALA A 102 10.97 3.08 20.68
N GLY A 103 9.96 3.32 19.84
CA GLY A 103 8.57 3.55 20.22
C GLY A 103 7.86 2.34 20.84
N GLY A 104 8.48 1.16 20.86
CA GLY A 104 7.95 -0.03 21.52
C GLY A 104 6.89 -0.78 20.72
N GLU A 105 5.90 -1.36 21.40
CA GLU A 105 4.76 -1.99 20.72
C GLU A 105 3.75 -0.94 20.27
N LEU A 106 3.45 -0.92 18.97
CA LEU A 106 2.35 -0.14 18.45
C LEU A 106 1.03 -0.72 19.00
N ASN A 107 0.37 0.02 19.88
CA ASN A 107 -1.00 -0.30 20.30
C ASN A 107 -1.92 -0.12 19.09
N PHE A 108 -2.82 -1.06 18.84
CA PHE A 108 -3.73 -1.03 17.70
C PHE A 108 -5.21 -1.19 18.06
N ASP A 109 -5.56 -0.97 19.33
CA ASP A 109 -6.92 -1.17 19.85
C ASP A 109 -7.93 -0.15 19.31
N ASP A 110 -7.44 0.94 18.72
CA ASP A 110 -8.23 2.02 18.13
C ASP A 110 -7.60 2.42 16.77
N PRO A 111 -7.88 1.66 15.70
CA PRO A 111 -7.41 1.99 14.35
C PRO A 111 -8.25 3.14 13.78
N VAL A 112 -7.60 4.02 13.00
CA VAL A 112 -8.32 5.11 12.32
C VAL A 112 -9.09 4.61 11.09
N GLU A 113 -8.72 3.44 10.58
CA GLU A 113 -9.40 2.78 9.46
C GLU A 113 -9.21 1.26 9.54
N ALA A 114 -10.22 0.52 9.10
CA ALA A 114 -10.20 -0.92 9.01
C ALA A 114 -10.85 -1.38 7.70
N MET A 115 -10.16 -2.22 6.93
CA MET A 115 -10.66 -2.71 5.64
C MET A 115 -10.33 -4.20 5.45
N PRO A 116 -11.29 -5.05 5.06
CA PRO A 116 -10.99 -6.44 4.74
C PRO A 116 -10.12 -6.52 3.47
N VAL A 117 -9.09 -7.35 3.49
CA VAL A 117 -8.20 -7.62 2.35
C VAL A 117 -7.96 -9.12 2.22
N GLU A 118 -7.69 -9.59 1.01
CA GLU A 118 -7.37 -10.99 0.74
C GLU A 118 -6.10 -11.07 -0.11
N PHE A 119 -5.16 -11.90 0.34
CA PHE A 119 -3.97 -12.27 -0.41
C PHE A 119 -4.06 -13.74 -0.77
N SER A 120 -4.08 -14.02 -2.06
CA SER A 120 -4.05 -15.34 -2.69
C SER A 120 -2.63 -15.84 -2.98
N ALA A 121 -1.66 -14.93 -3.13
CA ALA A 121 -0.27 -15.18 -3.45
C ALA A 121 0.70 -14.26 -2.68
N SER A 122 1.99 -14.60 -2.74
CA SER A 122 3.11 -13.85 -2.16
C SER A 122 4.33 -14.03 -3.08
N PRO A 123 5.26 -13.05 -3.19
CA PRO A 123 5.27 -11.76 -2.50
C PRO A 123 4.22 -10.77 -3.03
N VAL A 124 3.95 -9.76 -2.23
CA VAL A 124 3.20 -8.56 -2.65
C VAL A 124 4.21 -7.46 -2.97
N VAL A 125 3.99 -6.76 -4.08
CA VAL A 125 4.83 -5.64 -4.53
C VAL A 125 4.09 -4.32 -4.41
N VAL A 126 4.82 -3.28 -4.00
CA VAL A 126 4.34 -1.90 -3.89
C VAL A 126 5.08 -1.05 -4.91
N PHE A 127 4.33 -0.27 -5.69
CA PHE A 127 4.88 0.61 -6.74
C PHE A 127 3.91 1.76 -7.05
N ASP A 128 4.34 2.71 -7.89
CA ASP A 128 3.54 3.86 -8.31
C ASP A 128 2.36 3.42 -9.19
N SER A 129 1.14 3.82 -8.79
CA SER A 129 -0.09 3.49 -9.51
C SER A 129 -0.14 4.02 -10.95
N ALA A 130 0.64 5.04 -11.30
CA ALA A 130 0.72 5.56 -12.66
C ALA A 130 1.46 4.60 -13.61
N CYS A 131 2.31 3.73 -13.08
CA CYS A 131 3.12 2.80 -13.85
C CYS A 131 2.36 1.51 -14.18
N SER A 132 2.76 0.86 -15.29
CA SER A 132 2.36 -0.52 -15.56
C SER A 132 3.13 -1.46 -14.64
N GLY A 133 2.44 -2.41 -14.01
CA GLY A 133 3.05 -3.41 -13.15
C GLY A 133 4.02 -4.35 -13.88
N ALA A 134 3.78 -4.55 -15.19
CA ALA A 134 4.64 -5.34 -16.08
C ALA A 134 5.96 -4.66 -16.43
N ASP A 135 6.12 -3.35 -16.13
CA ASP A 135 7.36 -2.64 -16.41
C ASP A 135 8.40 -2.92 -15.32
N GLU A 136 9.38 -3.78 -15.64
CA GLU A 136 10.46 -4.16 -14.74
C GLU A 136 11.39 -2.99 -14.34
N ALA A 137 11.39 -1.88 -15.09
CA ALA A 137 12.26 -0.73 -14.82
C ALA A 137 11.73 0.18 -13.71
N ILE A 138 10.49 -0.01 -13.26
CA ILE A 138 9.86 0.85 -12.24
C ILE A 138 10.41 0.56 -10.85
N ASP A 139 10.48 1.61 -10.03
CA ASP A 139 10.86 1.43 -8.65
C ASP A 139 9.74 0.71 -7.86
N ARG A 140 10.13 -0.33 -7.13
CA ARG A 140 9.23 -1.18 -6.35
C ARG A 140 9.87 -1.71 -5.08
N ILE A 141 9.08 -1.90 -4.04
CA ILE A 141 9.44 -2.66 -2.84
C ILE A 141 8.52 -3.86 -2.72
N SER A 142 8.94 -4.90 -2.02
CA SER A 142 8.13 -6.11 -1.83
C SER A 142 8.14 -6.56 -0.39
N PHE A 143 7.12 -7.34 -0.03
CA PHE A 143 7.04 -8.00 1.25
C PHE A 143 6.37 -9.36 1.14
N GLU A 144 6.73 -10.25 2.05
CA GLU A 144 6.14 -11.58 2.16
C GLU A 144 4.96 -11.55 3.13
N ILE A 145 3.81 -12.06 2.70
CA ILE A 145 2.64 -12.22 3.55
C ILE A 145 2.00 -13.58 3.25
N PRO A 146 1.67 -14.40 4.28
CA PRO A 146 1.01 -15.67 4.02
C PRO A 146 -0.33 -15.45 3.31
N LYS A 147 -0.67 -16.34 2.37
CA LYS A 147 -2.02 -16.40 1.80
C LYS A 147 -3.09 -16.42 2.91
N GLY A 148 -4.14 -15.65 2.73
CA GLY A 148 -5.28 -15.62 3.64
C GLY A 148 -6.11 -14.35 3.53
N LYS A 149 -7.17 -14.32 4.34
CA LYS A 149 -8.01 -13.15 4.56
C LYS A 149 -7.51 -12.40 5.77
N TYR A 150 -7.48 -11.09 5.67
CA TYR A 150 -6.99 -10.19 6.70
C TYR A 150 -7.94 -9.02 6.85
N ILE A 151 -7.85 -8.36 8.00
CA ILE A 151 -8.26 -6.98 8.16
C ILE A 151 -6.99 -6.14 8.10
N ALA A 152 -6.89 -5.27 7.09
CA ALA A 152 -5.88 -4.23 7.04
C ALA A 152 -6.34 -3.08 7.92
N LEU A 153 -5.54 -2.76 8.91
CA LEU A 153 -5.82 -1.71 9.88
C LEU A 153 -4.82 -0.59 9.68
N THR A 154 -5.30 0.65 9.66
CA THR A 154 -4.47 1.85 9.57
C THR A 154 -4.43 2.52 10.94
N LYS A 155 -3.24 2.93 11.36
CA LYS A 155 -3.05 3.77 12.53
C LYS A 155 -2.07 4.91 12.26
N LYS A 156 -2.40 6.11 12.74
CA LYS A 156 -1.44 7.21 12.84
C LYS A 156 -0.59 6.99 14.08
N PHE A 157 0.72 7.04 13.93
CA PHE A 157 1.69 6.91 15.00
C PHE A 157 2.65 8.10 14.99
N GLU A 158 2.91 8.64 16.18
CA GLU A 158 3.79 9.80 16.38
C GLU A 158 4.88 9.36 17.37
N PRO A 159 6.02 8.82 16.88
CA PRO A 159 7.10 8.37 17.75
C PRO A 159 7.75 9.50 18.55
N ASP A 160 7.65 10.72 18.05
CA ASP A 160 8.13 11.94 18.69
C ASP A 160 7.26 13.15 18.25
N GLU A 161 7.58 14.35 18.72
CA GLU A 161 6.84 15.58 18.42
C GLU A 161 7.01 16.09 16.98
N ARG A 162 7.95 15.54 16.21
CA ARG A 162 8.37 16.04 14.89
C ARG A 162 8.09 15.07 13.75
N THR A 163 7.66 13.86 14.08
CA THR A 163 7.47 12.76 13.14
C THR A 163 6.08 12.18 13.30
N SER A 164 5.40 11.99 12.19
CA SER A 164 4.19 11.20 12.13
C SER A 164 4.23 10.25 10.95
N VAL A 165 3.80 9.02 11.20
CA VAL A 165 3.66 7.98 10.19
C VAL A 165 2.26 7.40 10.22
N LEU A 166 1.79 6.96 9.07
CA LEU A 166 0.70 5.99 8.97
C LEU A 166 1.31 4.60 8.93
N VAL A 167 0.80 3.71 9.76
CA VAL A 167 1.18 2.30 9.78
C VAL A 167 -0.02 1.47 9.40
N HIS A 168 0.12 0.73 8.30
CA HIS A 168 -0.83 -0.30 7.91
C HIS A 168 -0.31 -1.66 8.35
N PHE A 169 -1.14 -2.43 9.03
CA PHE A 169 -0.80 -3.78 9.48
C PHE A 169 -1.96 -4.72 9.21
N PHE A 170 -1.65 -6.02 9.15
CA PHE A 170 -2.58 -7.05 8.72
C PHE A 170 -2.88 -7.99 9.87
N VAL A 171 -4.15 -8.13 10.23
CA VAL A 171 -4.61 -9.10 11.22
C VAL A 171 -5.36 -10.21 10.50
N LYS A 172 -5.01 -11.48 10.71
CA LYS A 172 -5.73 -12.59 10.08
C LYS A 172 -7.21 -12.54 10.49
N ALA A 173 -8.09 -12.57 9.51
CA ALA A 173 -9.51 -12.78 9.74
C ALA A 173 -9.72 -14.23 10.20
N GLN A 174 -10.59 -14.45 11.19
CA GLN A 174 -11.00 -15.78 11.65
C GLN A 174 -11.85 -16.51 10.61
#